data_AF-A0A1B6NY15-F1
#
_entry.id   AF-A0A1B6NY15-F1
#
_cell.length_a   1.000
_cell.length_b   1.000
_cell.length_c   1.000
_cell.angle_alpha   90.00
_cell.angle_beta   90.00
_cell.angle_gamma   90.00
#
_symmetry.space_group_name_H-M   'P 1'
#
loop_
_entity.id
_entity.type
_entity.pdbx_description
1 polymer ?
#
loop_
_entity_poly.entity_id
_entity_poly.type
_entity_poly.pdbx_seq_one_letter_code
_entity_poly.pdbx_strand_id
1 'polypeptide(L)' 'MAPNDVEIDEVNDVGQVQVLDCQVCCQPIELTTYQHGDDIQIEAEREND' A
#
# COMPACT_ATOMS: atom_id res chain seq x y z
N MET A 1 -11.78 11.11 9.90
CA MET A 1 -10.63 10.61 9.13
C MET A 1 -11.17 9.67 8.09
N ALA A 2 -10.75 9.83 6.83
CA ALA A 2 -11.12 8.91 5.74
C ALA A 2 -9.97 7.90 5.58
N PRO A 3 -10.27 6.61 5.30
CA PRO A 3 -9.25 5.66 4.89
C PRO A 3 -8.67 6.08 3.53
N ASN A 4 -7.43 5.65 3.26
CA ASN A 4 -6.90 5.71 1.90
C ASN A 4 -7.66 4.70 1.03
N ASP A 5 -8.12 5.16 -0.13
CA ASP A 5 -8.59 4.28 -1.22
C ASP A 5 -7.41 3.93 -2.13
N VAL A 6 -7.13 2.63 -2.29
CA VAL A 6 -5.99 2.12 -3.07
C VAL A 6 -6.48 0.95 -3.92
N GLU A 7 -6.21 1.00 -5.22
CA GLU A 7 -6.45 -0.10 -6.16
C GLU A 7 -5.19 -0.98 -6.24
N ILE A 8 -5.37 -2.30 -6.19
CA ILE A 8 -4.28 -3.28 -6.25
C ILE A 8 -4.43 -4.14 -7.50
N ASP A 9 -3.37 -4.21 -8.30
CA ASP A 9 -3.22 -5.16 -9.40
C ASP A 9 -2.43 -6.38 -8.92
N GLU A 10 -3.12 -7.51 -8.76
CA GLU A 10 -2.53 -8.76 -8.27
C GLU A 10 -1.36 -9.28 -9.12
N VAL A 11 -1.30 -8.92 -10.41
CA VAL A 11 -0.25 -9.40 -11.32
C VAL A 11 0.99 -8.52 -11.25
N ASN A 12 0.81 -7.20 -11.08
CA ASN A 12 1.89 -6.23 -11.19
C ASN A 12 2.38 -5.69 -9.85
N ASP A 13 1.54 -5.70 -8.82
CA ASP A 13 1.83 -5.03 -7.54
C ASP A 13 2.36 -5.98 -6.46
N VAL A 14 2.06 -7.28 -6.58
CA VAL A 14 2.50 -8.28 -5.61
C VAL A 14 4.02 -8.36 -5.57
N GLY A 15 4.59 -8.16 -4.37
CA GLY A 15 6.04 -8.13 -4.14
C GLY A 15 6.73 -6.85 -4.58
N GLN A 16 5.97 -5.83 -5.01
CA GLN A 16 6.49 -4.49 -5.31
C GLN A 16 6.17 -3.52 -4.17
N VAL A 17 7.02 -2.51 -4.02
CA VAL A 17 6.76 -1.36 -3.15
C VAL A 17 6.18 -0.24 -3.99
N GLN A 18 5.03 0.28 -3.59
CA GLN A 18 4.38 1.43 -4.20
C GLN A 18 4.51 2.64 -3.27
N VAL A 19 4.88 3.80 -3.83
CA VAL A 19 4.88 5.05 -3.08
C VAL A 19 3.62 5.83 -3.42
N LEU A 20 2.79 6.09 -2.40
CA LEU A 20 1.50 6.77 -2.53
C LEU A 20 1.47 7.98 -1.60
N ASP A 21 0.61 8.95 -1.89
CA ASP A 21 0.34 10.06 -0.96
C ASP A 21 -0.77 9.66 0.03
N CYS A 22 -0.54 9.84 1.33
CA CYS A 22 -1.58 9.68 2.34
C CYS A 22 -2.72 10.68 2.09
N GLN A 23 -3.96 10.20 1.93
CA GLN A 23 -5.12 11.05 1.62
C GLN A 23 -5.55 11.91 2.82
N VAL A 24 -5.01 11.64 4.01
CA VAL A 24 -5.31 12.38 5.24
C VAL A 24 -4.30 13.49 5.51
N CYS A 25 -3.00 13.23 5.31
CA CYS A 25 -1.92 14.16 5.68
C CYS A 25 -1.00 14.57 4.53
N CYS A 26 -1.23 14.09 3.30
CA CYS A 26 -0.41 14.37 2.12
C CYS A 26 1.08 14.11 2.35
N GLN A 27 1.40 13.06 3.11
CA GLN A 27 2.76 12.58 3.32
C GLN A 27 2.95 11.27 2.55
N PRO A 28 4.17 10.99 2.04
CA PRO A 28 4.44 9.75 1.33
C PRO A 28 4.30 8.54 2.25
N ILE A 29 3.67 7.49 1.74
CA ILE A 29 3.58 6.17 2.35
C ILE A 29 4.13 5.13 1.37
N GLU A 30 4.84 4.16 1.91
CA GLU A 30 5.30 2.97 1.19
C GLU A 30 4.29 1.86 1.44
N LEU A 31 3.72 1.30 0.38
CA LEU A 31 2.74 0.23 0.43
C LEU A 31 3.33 -1.01 -0.25
N THR A 32 3.39 -2.11 0.49
CA THR A 32 3.83 -3.40 -0.02
C THR A 32 2.68 -4.39 -0.01
N THR A 33 2.49 -5.08 -1.14
CA THR A 33 1.45 -6.10 -1.31
C THR A 33 2.08 -7.48 -1.27
N TYR A 34 1.57 -8.35 -0.41
CA TYR A 34 1.99 -9.75 -0.29
C TYR A 34 0.82 -10.68 -0.63
N GLN A 35 1.11 -11.73 -1.39
CA GLN A 35 0.14 -12.78 -1.69
C GLN A 35 0.43 -14.01 -0.82
N HIS A 36 -0.57 -14.45 -0.05
CA HIS A 36 -0.53 -15.62 0.81
C HIS A 36 -1.60 -16.63 0.39
N GLY A 37 -1.29 -17.41 -0.64
CA GLY A 37 -2.29 -18.30 -1.24
C GLY A 37 -3.34 -17.47 -1.99
N ASP A 38 -4.61 -17.62 -1.60
CA ASP A 38 -5.72 -16.84 -2.15
C ASP A 38 -5.95 -15.50 -1.42
N ASP A 39 -5.24 -15.26 -0.31
CA ASP A 39 -5.36 -14.03 0.48
C ASP A 39 -4.32 -12.98 0.07
N ILE A 40 -4.72 -11.71 0.11
CA ILE A 40 -3.82 -10.56 -0.06
C ILE A 40 -3.61 -9.89 1.28
N GLN A 41 -2.35 -9.66 1.63
CA GLN A 41 -1.94 -8.86 2.77
C GLN A 41 -1.29 -7.57 2.28
N ILE A 42 -1.63 -6.45 2.92
CA ILE A 42 -1.08 -5.13 2.63
C ILE A 42 -0.33 -4.65 3.87
N GLU A 43 0.89 -4.17 3.67
CA GLU A 43 1.66 -3.45 4.69
C GLU A 43 1.89 -2.01 4.20
N ALA A 44 1.61 -1.03 5.05
CA ALA A 44 1.78 0.37 4.73
C ALA A 44 2.59 1.07 5.81
N GLU A 45 3.73 1.63 5.42
CA GLU A 45 4.69 2.31 6.28
C GLU A 45 4.82 3.77 5.86
N ARG A 46 5.15 4.65 6.81
CA ARG A 46 5.50 6.04 6.47
C ARG A 46 7.00 6.07 6.26
N GLU A 47 7.46 6.74 5.22
CA GLU A 47 8.90 6.85 4.88
C GLU A 47 9.75 7.52 5.98
N ASN A 48 9.14 8.10 7.02
CA ASN A 48 9.82 8.92 8.04
C ASN A 48 9.59 8.45 9.50
N ASP A 49 9.22 7.19 9.74
CA ASP A 49 9.10 6.62 11.10
C ASP A 49 10.29 5.69 11.44
#